data_AF-G5JHA7-F1
#
_entry.id   AF-G5JHA7-F1
#
_cell.length_a   1.000
_cell.length_b   1.000
_cell.length_c   1.000
_cell.angle_alpha   90.00
_cell.angle_beta   90.00
_cell.angle_gamma   90.00
#
_symmetry.space_group_name_H-M   'P 1'
#
loop_
_entity.id
_entity.type
_entity.pdbx_description
1 polymer ?
#
loop_
_entity_poly.entity_id
_entity_poly.type
_entity_poly.pdbx_seq_one_letter_code
_entity_poly.pdbx_strand_id
1 'polypeptide(L)' 'MFNENLINCMKKSRENGSHAINANSEDIKELKRMVKEGYITNYEITNGMGEFNSEEQEVIFFPTEKFDNL' A
#
# COMPACT_ATOMS: atom_id res chain seq x y z
N MET A 1 -2.21 -12.59 -9.75
CA MET A 1 -3.13 -11.43 -9.65
C MET A 1 -2.87 -10.75 -8.32
N PHE A 2 -3.00 -9.43 -8.26
CA PHE A 2 -2.85 -8.70 -7.00
C PHE A 2 -4.12 -8.83 -6.14
N ASN A 3 -3.99 -8.68 -4.82
CA ASN A 3 -5.08 -8.67 -3.86
C ASN A 3 -6.00 -7.47 -4.12
N GLU A 4 -7.24 -7.78 -4.46
CA GLU A 4 -8.24 -6.78 -4.80
C GLU A 4 -8.58 -5.88 -3.61
N ASN A 5 -8.56 -6.41 -2.38
CA ASN A 5 -8.84 -5.60 -1.19
C ASN A 5 -7.76 -4.53 -1.00
N LEU A 6 -6.48 -4.90 -1.16
CA LEU A 6 -5.37 -3.96 -1.07
C LEU A 6 -5.49 -2.86 -2.14
N ILE A 7 -5.75 -3.25 -3.39
CA ILE A 7 -5.94 -2.29 -4.51
C ILE A 7 -7.08 -1.33 -4.20
N ASN A 8 -8.23 -1.85 -3.75
CA ASN A 8 -9.40 -1.04 -3.44
C ASN A 8 -9.13 -0.06 -2.27
N CYS A 9 -8.40 -0.49 -1.24
CA CYS A 9 -7.95 0.37 -0.15
C CYS A 9 -7.05 1.50 -0.65
N MET A 10 -6.08 1.19 -1.51
CA MET A 10 -5.17 2.19 -2.10
C MET A 10 -5.93 3.20 -2.99
N LYS A 11 -6.83 2.72 -3.85
CA LYS A 11 -7.67 3.60 -4.70
C LYS A 11 -8.51 4.56 -3.85
N LYS A 12 -9.20 4.03 -2.84
CA LYS A 12 -10.03 4.84 -1.92
C LYS A 12 -9.19 5.84 -1.13
N SER A 13 -8.00 5.46 -0.67
CA SER A 13 -7.10 6.37 0.03
C SER A 13 -6.64 7.54 -0.86
N ARG A 14 -6.40 7.27 -2.15
CA ARG A 14 -6.04 8.28 -3.14
C ARG A 14 -7.21 9.20 -3.49
N GLU A 15 -8.42 8.67 -3.63
CA GLU A 15 -9.64 9.49 -3.79
C GLU A 15 -9.83 10.47 -2.62
N ASN A 16 -9.41 10.08 -1.42
CA ASN A 16 -9.43 10.93 -0.22
C ASN A 16 -8.19 11.83 -0.06
N GLY A 17 -7.22 11.76 -0.97
CA GLY A 17 -5.98 12.56 -0.96
C GLY A 17 -4.89 12.11 0.03
N SER A 18 -5.10 11.03 0.78
CA SER A 18 -4.22 10.60 1.89
C SER A 18 -2.98 9.82 1.42
N HIS A 19 -3.11 9.02 0.35
CA HIS A 19 -2.03 8.15 -0.17
C HIS A 19 -1.40 7.21 0.89
N ALA A 20 -2.12 6.95 1.98
CA ALA A 20 -1.72 6.07 3.07
C ALA A 20 -2.78 4.99 3.35
N ILE A 21 -2.33 3.79 3.70
CA ILE A 21 -3.18 2.66 4.10
C ILE A 21 -2.61 1.97 5.34
N ASN A 22 -3.47 1.30 6.10
CA ASN A 22 -3.01 0.27 7.03
C ASN A 22 -2.76 -1.01 6.24
N ALA A 23 -1.58 -1.58 6.40
CA ALA A 23 -1.13 -2.75 5.67
C ALA A 23 -0.57 -3.78 6.65
N ASN A 24 -1.01 -5.03 6.50
CA ASN A 24 -0.44 -6.14 7.26
C ASN A 24 0.81 -6.72 6.56
N SER A 25 1.38 -7.77 7.14
CA SER A 25 2.58 -8.41 6.57
C SER A 25 2.39 -9.00 5.16
N GLU A 26 1.18 -9.42 4.79
CA GLU A 26 0.86 -9.91 3.45
C GLU A 26 0.73 -8.76 2.46
N ASP A 27 0.06 -7.68 2.84
CA ASP A 27 -0.04 -6.46 2.05
C ASP A 27 1.34 -5.88 1.74
N ILE A 28 2.25 -5.89 2.72
CA ILE A 28 3.64 -5.44 2.52
C ILE A 28 4.39 -6.31 1.51
N LYS A 29 4.19 -7.65 1.51
CA LYS A 29 4.79 -8.53 0.49
C LYS A 29 4.26 -8.18 -0.90
N GLU A 30 3.00 -7.77 -0.96
CA GLU A 30 2.35 -7.43 -2.19
C GLU A 30 2.77 -6.07 -2.73
N LEU A 31 2.88 -5.05 -1.87
CA LEU A 31 3.47 -3.75 -2.20
C LEU A 31 4.89 -3.91 -2.75
N LYS A 32 5.71 -4.80 -2.17
CA LYS A 32 7.04 -5.14 -2.74
C LYS A 32 6.95 -5.71 -4.16
N ARG A 33 5.93 -6.53 -4.45
CA ARG A 33 5.70 -7.04 -5.81
C ARG A 33 5.23 -5.93 -6.74
N MET A 34 4.35 -5.04 -6.28
CA MET A 34 3.88 -3.88 -7.04
C MET A 34 5.02 -2.90 -7.39
N VAL A 35 6.01 -2.72 -6.50
CA VAL A 35 7.24 -1.97 -6.79
C VAL A 35 8.03 -2.64 -7.93
N LYS A 36 8.28 -3.95 -7.80
CA LYS A 36 9.03 -4.71 -8.81
C LYS A 36 8.35 -4.70 -10.19
N GLU A 37 7.03 -4.73 -10.21
CA GLU A 37 6.24 -4.72 -11.44
C GLU A 37 5.92 -3.31 -11.95
N GLY A 38 6.33 -2.26 -11.24
CA GLY A 38 6.23 -0.85 -11.64
C GLY A 38 4.83 -0.23 -11.49
N TYR A 39 3.94 -0.84 -10.69
CA TYR A 39 2.63 -0.25 -10.36
C TYR A 39 2.76 0.85 -9.32
N ILE A 40 3.71 0.73 -8.40
CA ILE A 40 4.07 1.80 -7.47
C ILE A 40 5.58 2.06 -7.58
N THR A 41 6.02 3.30 -7.40
CA THR A 41 7.44 3.65 -7.43
C THR A 41 8.15 3.14 -6.17
N ASN A 42 7.54 3.37 -5.01
CA ASN A 42 8.00 2.88 -3.71
C ASN A 42 6.83 2.90 -2.69
N TYR A 43 7.11 2.49 -1.46
CA TYR A 43 6.27 2.74 -0.31
C TYR A 43 7.14 3.03 0.93
N GLU A 44 6.60 3.78 1.89
CA GLU A 44 7.24 4.15 3.14
C GLU A 44 6.39 3.72 4.32
N ILE A 45 7.00 3.08 5.32
CA ILE A 45 6.34 2.69 6.56
C ILE A 45 6.55 3.84 7.56
N THR A 46 5.47 4.51 7.98
CA THR A 46 5.52 5.79 8.74
C THR A 46 5.45 5.67 10.26
N ASN A 47 5.45 4.44 10.78
CA ASN A 47 5.27 4.01 12.17
C ASN A 47 3.83 3.58 12.48
N GLY A 48 3.69 2.32 12.90
CA GLY A 48 2.53 1.90 13.68
C GLY A 48 2.52 2.68 14.99
N MET A 49 1.38 3.31 15.30
CA MET A 49 1.15 3.83 16.64
C MET A 49 1.21 2.66 17.64
N GLY A 50 2.36 2.50 18.30
CA GLY A 50 2.52 1.65 19.47
C GLY A 50 2.76 0.18 19.14
N GLU A 51 3.93 -0.30 19.56
CA GLU A 51 4.31 -1.71 19.66
C GLU A 51 4.64 -2.41 18.34
N PHE A 52 5.79 -3.09 18.34
CA PHE A 52 6.23 -4.06 17.33
C PHE A 52 5.27 -5.27 17.13
N ASN A 53 4.03 -5.19 17.65
CA ASN A 53 3.00 -6.21 17.70
C ASN A 53 1.66 -5.77 17.06
N SER A 54 1.54 -4.56 16.50
CA SER A 54 0.33 -4.22 15.73
C SER A 54 0.36 -5.00 14.41
N GLU A 55 -0.65 -5.85 14.18
CA GLU A 55 -0.78 -6.67 12.95
C GLU A 55 -0.80 -5.84 11.67
N GLU A 56 -1.07 -4.54 11.80
CA GLU A 56 -1.12 -3.55 10.74
C GLU A 56 -0.10 -2.42 10.97
N GLN A 57 0.48 -1.94 9.87
CA GLN A 57 1.41 -0.82 9.80
C GLN A 57 0.86 0.24 8.86
N GLU A 58 0.97 1.51 9.24
CA GLU A 58 0.66 2.60 8.30
C GLU A 58 1.74 2.66 7.21
N VAL A 59 1.28 2.65 5.96
CA VAL A 59 2.12 2.66 4.77
C VAL A 59 1.66 3.76 3.83
N ILE A 60 2.57 4.67 3.51
CA ILE A 60 2.42 5.63 2.40
C ILE A 60 2.88 4.94 1.12
N PHE A 61 2.08 5.03 0.06
CA PHE A 61 2.41 4.42 -1.24
C PHE A 61 2.45 5.48 -2.35
N PHE A 62 3.32 5.26 -3.33
CA PHE A 62 3.53 6.20 -4.44
C PHE A 62 3.12 5.53 -5.76
N PRO A 63 1.85 5.66 -6.19
CA PRO A 63 1.36 4.97 -7.38
C PRO A 63 1.92 5.58 -8.68
N THR A 64 2.12 4.73 -9.69
CA THR A 64 2.41 5.15 -11.06
C THR A 64 1.12 5.18 -11.88
N GLU A 65 1.16 5.73 -13.11
CA GLU A 65 0.05 5.63 -14.07
C GLU A 65 -0.36 4.18 -14.37
N LYS A 66 0.57 3.22 -14.21
CA LYS A 66 0.28 1.80 -14.42
C LYS A 66 -0.71 1.27 -13.38
N PHE A 67 -0.68 1.78 -12.15
CA PHE A 67 -1.64 1.41 -11.09
C PHE A 67 -3.08 1.75 -11.45
N ASP A 68 -3.32 2.80 -12.23
CA ASP A 68 -4.67 3.21 -12.63
C ASP A 68 -5.36 2.23 -13.58
N ASN A 69 -4.62 1.25 -14.10
CA ASN A 69 -5.11 0.19 -14.97
C ASN A 69 -5.37 -1.14 -14.22
N LEU A 70 -5.09 -1.21 -12.91
CA LEU A 70 -5.62 -2.24 -12.01
C LEU A 70 -7.04 -1.89 -11.61
#